data_AF-A0A917DAK3-F1
#
_entry.id   AF-A0A917DAK3-F1
#
_cell.length_a   1.000
_cell.length_b   1.000
_cell.length_c   1.000
_cell.angle_alpha   90.00
_cell.angle_beta   90.00
_cell.angle_gamma   90.00
#
_symmetry.space_group_name_H-M   'P 1'
#
loop_
_entity.id
_entity.type
_entity.pdbx_description
1 polymer ?
#
loop_
_entity_poly.entity_id
_entity_poly.type
_entity_poly.pdbx_seq_one_letter_code
_entity_poly.pdbx_strand_id
1 'polypeptide(L)'
;MEIDKAFHCQFCSLKKYDFKIGTTCGLTKKVPDFNEICPDIKFKNQTLESQIIKINADFEHNKDSKFWVTLNLIFFSLVFFLLILSGFLFAEYLDSLDFASSRIRLYVIPIVFFGISFLVLKIAVGPFNTYRRDNKIYGFEKKRIDSFLSKYGISYSINFKRNKRIGESLDIDYDLEMKK
;
A
#
# COMPACT_ATOMS: atom_id res chain seq x y z
N MET A 1 16.77 13.78 4.08
CA MET A 1 15.37 13.93 4.53
C MET A 1 15.41 14.38 5.98
N GLU A 2 14.79 15.51 6.29
CA GLU A 2 14.70 15.99 7.67
C GLU A 2 13.73 15.07 8.44
N ILE A 3 14.15 14.61 9.62
CA ILE A 3 13.37 13.66 10.42
C ILE A 3 12.63 14.45 11.48
N ASP A 4 11.31 14.34 11.45
CA ASP A 4 10.43 14.98 12.44
C ASP A 4 10.79 14.56 13.88
N LYS A 5 10.91 15.55 14.77
CA LYS A 5 11.20 15.36 16.21
C LYS A 5 10.17 14.44 16.87
N ALA A 6 8.91 14.47 16.45
CA ALA A 6 7.86 13.60 16.96
C ALA A 6 8.10 12.13 16.59
N PHE A 7 8.52 11.87 15.35
CA PHE A 7 8.88 10.53 14.87
C PHE A 7 10.10 9.98 15.59
N HIS A 8 11.09 10.84 15.82
CA HIS A 8 12.28 10.47 16.59
C HIS A 8 11.92 10.00 18.01
N CYS A 9 11.09 10.78 18.72
CA CYS A 9 10.70 10.47 20.10
C CYS A 9 9.76 9.26 20.22
N GLN A 10 9.10 8.85 19.13
CA GLN A 10 8.19 7.69 19.11
C GLN A 10 8.86 6.39 19.55
N PHE A 11 10.15 6.22 19.24
CA PHE A 11 10.93 5.02 19.53
C PHE A 11 11.70 5.09 20.84
N CYS A 12 11.63 6.22 21.54
CA CYS A 12 12.41 6.46 22.76
C CYS A 12 11.69 5.89 23.99
N SER A 13 12.38 5.08 24.79
CA SER A 13 11.88 4.55 26.06
C SER A 13 11.72 5.62 27.14
N LEU A 14 12.40 6.76 26.98
CA LEU A 14 12.35 7.89 27.90
C LEU A 14 11.22 8.87 27.58
N LYS A 15 10.40 8.59 26.55
CA LYS A 15 9.25 9.41 26.19
C LYS A 15 8.21 9.41 27.31
N LYS A 16 7.77 10.60 27.73
CA LYS A 16 6.59 10.80 28.58
C LYS A 16 5.55 11.62 27.83
N TYR A 17 4.28 11.29 28.02
CA TYR A 17 3.17 11.99 27.39
C TYR A 17 2.26 12.57 28.46
N ASP A 18 1.95 13.85 28.33
CA ASP A 18 0.95 14.56 29.13
C ASP A 18 -0.02 15.26 28.18
N PHE A 19 -1.31 15.21 28.47
CA PHE A 19 -2.34 15.85 27.63
C PHE A 19 -2.23 17.38 27.57
N LYS A 20 -1.69 18.04 28.60
CA LYS A 20 -1.58 19.51 28.66
C LYS A 20 -0.33 20.04 27.99
N ILE A 21 0.78 19.32 28.09
CA ILE A 21 2.13 19.78 27.70
C ILE A 21 2.62 19.05 26.43
N GLY A 22 2.01 17.92 26.09
CA GLY A 22 2.41 17.08 24.97
C GLY A 22 3.55 16.12 25.32
N THR A 23 4.39 15.81 24.33
CA THR A 23 5.50 14.86 24.50
C THR A 23 6.69 15.53 25.19
N THR A 24 7.15 14.96 26.29
CA THR A 24 8.32 15.42 27.06
C THR A 24 9.37 14.33 27.19
N CYS A 25 10.64 14.73 27.37
CA CYS A 25 11.73 13.80 27.66
C CYS A 25 11.80 13.50 29.17
N GLY A 26 11.86 12.22 29.53
CA GLY A 26 11.96 11.77 30.92
C GLY A 26 13.25 12.18 31.63
N LEU A 27 14.33 12.46 30.89
CA LEU A 27 15.61 12.94 31.44
C LEU A 27 15.56 14.44 31.77
N THR A 28 15.18 15.26 30.79
CA THR A 28 15.24 16.72 30.91
C THR A 28 13.95 17.31 31.47
N LYS A 29 12.86 16.54 31.52
CA LYS A 29 11.48 16.98 31.84
C LYS A 29 10.96 18.12 30.95
N LYS A 30 11.62 18.37 29.82
CA LYS A 30 11.29 19.43 28.85
C LYS A 30 10.87 18.83 27.51
N VAL A 31 10.31 19.68 26.66
CA VAL A 31 10.06 19.34 25.25
C VAL A 31 11.39 18.95 24.60
N PRO A 32 11.44 17.89 23.77
CA PRO A 32 12.68 17.44 23.16
C PRO A 32 13.27 18.51 22.24
N ASP A 33 14.51 18.89 22.49
CA ASP A 33 15.24 19.89 21.72
C ASP A 33 16.53 19.28 21.18
N PHE A 34 16.45 18.74 19.96
CA PHE A 34 17.60 18.23 19.20
C PHE A 34 17.38 18.56 17.72
N ASN A 35 18.47 18.81 16.98
CA ASN A 35 18.39 19.13 15.55
C ASN A 35 18.29 17.88 14.69
N GLU A 36 19.21 16.92 14.85
CA GLU A 36 19.26 15.74 13.97
C GLU A 36 19.28 14.40 14.72
N ILE A 37 19.97 14.34 15.84
CA ILE A 37 20.08 13.17 16.70
C ILE A 37 19.94 13.59 18.17
N CYS A 38 19.26 12.75 18.94
CA CYS A 38 19.36 12.77 20.39
C CYS A 38 20.55 11.90 20.84
N PRO A 39 21.53 12.47 21.58
CA PRO A 39 22.70 11.72 22.06
C PRO A 39 22.33 10.67 23.12
N ASP A 40 21.32 10.97 23.95
CA ASP A 40 20.87 10.11 25.05
C ASP A 40 19.68 9.20 24.66
N ILE A 41 19.48 8.95 23.35
CA ILE A 41 18.37 8.12 22.93
C ILE A 41 18.52 6.70 23.52
N LYS A 42 17.45 6.23 24.15
CA LYS A 42 17.30 4.83 24.51
C LYS A 42 16.16 4.26 23.71
N PHE A 43 16.46 3.40 22.75
CA PHE A 43 15.44 2.73 21.96
C PHE A 43 14.61 1.81 22.85
N LYS A 44 13.29 1.85 22.67
CA LYS A 44 12.39 0.84 23.21
C LYS A 44 12.35 -0.31 22.21
N ASN A 45 13.23 -1.30 22.39
CA ASN A 45 13.51 -2.38 21.43
C ASN A 45 12.24 -2.99 20.84
N GLN A 46 11.30 -3.49 21.67
CA GLN A 46 10.05 -4.09 21.18
C GLN A 46 9.22 -3.19 20.24
N THR A 47 9.15 -1.88 20.53
CA THR A 47 8.38 -0.94 19.68
C THR A 47 9.11 -0.55 18.40
N LEU A 48 10.45 -0.55 18.44
CA LEU A 48 11.26 -0.27 17.26
C LEU A 48 11.25 -1.48 16.33
N GLU A 49 11.53 -2.66 16.85
CA GLU A 49 11.54 -3.93 16.12
C GLU A 49 10.19 -4.19 15.45
N SER A 50 9.08 -4.08 16.18
CA SER A 50 7.74 -4.26 15.61
C SER A 50 7.41 -3.29 14.47
N GLN A 51 7.85 -2.03 14.55
CA GLN A 51 7.64 -1.07 13.47
C GLN A 51 8.54 -1.34 12.27
N ILE A 52 9.79 -1.71 12.50
CA ILE A 52 10.72 -2.14 11.46
C ILE A 52 10.14 -3.34 10.70
N ILE A 53 9.66 -4.36 11.43
CA ILE A 53 9.05 -5.56 10.85
C ILE A 53 7.81 -5.19 10.03
N LYS A 54 6.88 -4.41 10.62
CA LYS A 54 5.65 -4.01 9.95
C LYS A 54 5.90 -3.25 8.65
N ILE A 55 6.73 -2.20 8.69
CA ILE A 55 7.02 -1.37 7.50
C ILE A 55 7.66 -2.21 6.39
N ASN A 56 8.61 -3.08 6.73
CA ASN A 56 9.25 -3.93 5.73
C ASN A 56 8.31 -5.03 5.21
N ALA A 57 7.42 -5.57 6.05
CA ALA A 57 6.42 -6.54 5.64
C ALA A 57 5.40 -5.93 4.68
N ASP A 58 4.87 -4.74 5.00
CA ASP A 58 3.93 -4.00 4.14
C ASP A 58 4.58 -3.63 2.80
N PHE A 59 5.86 -3.21 2.84
CA PHE A 59 6.65 -2.92 1.64
C PHE A 59 6.85 -4.14 0.74
N GLU A 60 7.28 -5.29 1.31
CA GLU A 60 7.52 -6.50 0.53
C GLU A 60 6.20 -7.10 0.00
N HIS A 61 5.15 -7.11 0.82
CA HIS A 61 3.81 -7.53 0.40
C HIS A 61 3.31 -6.71 -0.79
N ASN A 62 3.42 -5.38 -0.70
CA ASN A 62 3.00 -4.51 -1.78
C ASN A 62 3.85 -4.75 -3.05
N LYS A 63 5.17 -4.91 -2.91
CA LYS A 63 6.06 -5.24 -4.05
C LYS A 63 5.66 -6.53 -4.75
N ASP A 64 5.32 -7.58 -4.00
CA ASP A 64 4.84 -8.86 -4.54
C ASP A 64 3.48 -8.76 -5.23
N SER A 65 2.61 -7.86 -4.75
CA SER A 65 1.28 -7.65 -5.34
C SER A 65 1.35 -7.05 -6.75
N LYS A 66 2.47 -6.42 -7.13
CA LYS A 66 2.65 -5.75 -8.44
C LYS A 66 2.26 -6.63 -9.61
N PHE A 67 2.69 -7.89 -9.61
CA PHE A 67 2.42 -8.83 -10.71
C PHE A 67 0.91 -9.09 -10.84
N TRP A 68 0.25 -9.44 -9.73
CA TRP A 68 -1.18 -9.74 -9.70
C TRP A 68 -2.04 -8.54 -10.06
N VAL A 69 -1.70 -7.36 -9.57
CA VAL A 69 -2.41 -6.13 -9.86
C VAL A 69 -2.26 -5.73 -11.33
N THR A 70 -1.06 -5.92 -11.91
CA THR A 70 -0.82 -5.65 -13.34
C THR A 70 -1.58 -6.64 -14.22
N LEU A 71 -1.57 -7.93 -13.86
CA LEU A 71 -2.31 -8.97 -14.58
C LEU A 71 -3.82 -8.71 -14.53
N ASN A 72 -4.34 -8.33 -13.36
CA ASN A 72 -5.74 -7.95 -13.16
C ASN A 72 -6.15 -6.78 -14.07
N LEU A 73 -5.33 -5.72 -14.10
CA LEU A 73 -5.56 -4.56 -14.97
C LEU A 73 -5.64 -4.97 -16.44
N ILE A 74 -4.67 -5.76 -16.92
CA ILE A 74 -4.63 -6.21 -18.33
C ILE A 74 -5.84 -7.09 -18.64
N PHE A 75 -6.13 -8.08 -17.80
CA PHE A 75 -7.23 -9.01 -18.01
C PHE A 75 -8.58 -8.30 -18.10
N PHE A 76 -8.91 -7.46 -17.12
CA PHE A 76 -10.21 -6.77 -17.11
C PHE A 76 -10.30 -5.67 -18.17
N SER A 77 -9.17 -5.07 -18.58
CA SER A 77 -9.16 -4.16 -19.74
C SER A 77 -9.46 -4.91 -21.05
N LEU A 78 -8.94 -6.14 -21.22
CA LEU A 78 -9.30 -6.97 -22.37
C LEU A 78 -10.78 -7.36 -22.34
N VAL A 79 -11.32 -7.76 -21.19
CA VAL A 79 -12.75 -8.07 -21.03
C VAL A 79 -13.62 -6.86 -21.37
N PHE A 80 -13.21 -5.64 -20.97
CA PHE A 80 -13.90 -4.40 -21.33
C PHE A 80 -14.04 -4.24 -22.85
N PHE A 81 -12.95 -4.41 -23.62
CA PHE A 81 -13.01 -4.29 -25.07
C PHE A 81 -13.81 -5.42 -25.72
N LEU A 82 -13.69 -6.65 -25.20
CA LEU A 82 -14.46 -7.80 -25.68
C LEU A 82 -15.97 -7.63 -25.45
N LEU A 83 -16.38 -7.02 -24.34
CA LEU A 83 -17.79 -6.73 -24.05
C LEU A 83 -18.36 -5.65 -24.98
N ILE A 84 -17.58 -4.62 -25.30
CA ILE A 84 -18.00 -3.62 -26.27
C ILE A 84 -18.17 -4.27 -27.65
N LEU A 85 -17.17 -5.06 -28.08
CA LEU A 85 -17.22 -5.76 -29.36
C LEU A 85 -18.39 -6.74 -29.44
N SER A 86 -18.65 -7.50 -28.38
CA SER A 86 -19.78 -8.44 -28.33
C SER A 86 -21.12 -7.71 -28.39
N GLY A 87 -21.23 -6.50 -27.80
CA GLY A 87 -22.42 -5.67 -27.92
C GLY A 87 -22.73 -5.28 -29.37
N PHE A 88 -21.70 -4.94 -30.16
CA PHE A 88 -21.86 -4.64 -31.59
C PHE A 88 -22.22 -5.87 -32.41
N LEU A 89 -21.50 -6.98 -32.22
CA LEU A 89 -21.78 -8.24 -32.94
C LEU A 89 -23.17 -8.78 -32.59
N PHE A 90 -23.61 -8.63 -31.35
CA PHE A 90 -24.95 -9.03 -30.92
C PHE A 90 -26.03 -8.16 -31.56
N ALA A 91 -25.80 -6.85 -31.69
CA ALA A 91 -26.72 -5.95 -32.39
C ALA A 91 -26.87 -6.32 -33.87
N GLU A 92 -25.77 -6.68 -34.54
CA GLU A 92 -25.76 -7.15 -35.93
C GLU A 92 -26.45 -8.51 -36.09
N TYR A 93 -26.20 -9.45 -35.18
CA TYR A 93 -26.89 -10.73 -35.16
C TYR A 93 -28.42 -10.57 -35.05
N LEU A 94 -28.90 -9.69 -34.17
CA LEU A 94 -30.33 -9.39 -34.05
C LEU A 94 -30.91 -8.65 -35.27
N ASP A 95 -30.07 -7.99 -36.06
CA ASP A 95 -30.47 -7.40 -37.35
C ASP A 95 -30.81 -8.50 -38.35
N SER A 96 -29.95 -9.52 -38.46
CA SER A 96 -30.16 -10.67 -39.35
C SER A 96 -31.42 -11.49 -39.05
N LEU A 97 -31.95 -11.41 -37.82
CA LEU A 97 -33.14 -12.13 -37.36
C LEU A 97 -34.42 -11.29 -37.41
N ASP A 98 -34.32 -10.04 -37.85
CA ASP A 98 -35.38 -9.02 -37.86
C ASP A 98 -36.12 -8.88 -36.49
N PHE A 99 -35.37 -9.12 -35.41
CA PHE A 99 -35.93 -9.33 -34.07
C PHE A 99 -36.22 -8.03 -33.30
N ALA A 100 -35.70 -6.88 -33.76
CA ALA A 100 -35.82 -5.60 -33.04
C ALA A 100 -35.86 -4.40 -33.99
N SER A 101 -36.44 -3.28 -33.56
CA SER A 101 -36.43 -2.06 -34.38
C SER A 101 -35.00 -1.55 -34.61
N SER A 102 -34.75 -0.94 -35.77
CA SER A 102 -33.44 -0.39 -36.15
C SER A 102 -32.85 0.57 -35.11
N ARG A 103 -33.70 1.35 -34.42
CA ARG A 103 -33.28 2.26 -33.34
C ARG A 103 -32.78 1.53 -32.09
N ILE A 104 -33.43 0.44 -31.71
CA ILE A 104 -33.03 -0.34 -30.53
C ILE A 104 -31.69 -1.04 -30.79
N ARG A 105 -31.53 -1.62 -31.98
CA ARG A 105 -30.29 -2.31 -32.38
C ARG A 105 -29.09 -1.37 -32.48
N LEU A 106 -29.24 -0.25 -33.20
CA LEU A 106 -28.10 0.62 -33.51
C LEU A 106 -27.66 1.51 -32.33
N TYR A 107 -28.55 1.79 -31.38
CA TYR A 107 -28.27 2.73 -30.30
C TYR A 107 -28.43 2.11 -28.91
N VAL A 108 -29.58 1.50 -28.61
CA VAL A 108 -29.88 1.06 -27.24
C VAL A 108 -28.97 -0.09 -26.81
N ILE A 109 -28.82 -1.11 -27.65
CA ILE A 109 -27.99 -2.28 -27.32
C ILE A 109 -26.51 -1.90 -27.12
N PRO A 110 -25.83 -1.21 -28.06
CA PRO A 110 -24.46 -0.76 -27.86
C PRO A 110 -24.28 0.11 -26.61
N ILE A 111 -25.21 1.03 -26.32
CA ILE A 111 -25.13 1.90 -25.12
C ILE A 111 -25.22 1.08 -23.83
N VAL A 112 -26.10 0.08 -23.77
CA VAL A 112 -26.23 -0.80 -22.59
C VAL A 112 -24.95 -1.60 -22.38
N PHE A 113 -24.41 -2.22 -23.43
CA PHE A 113 -23.14 -2.96 -23.36
C PHE A 113 -21.97 -2.06 -22.97
N PHE A 114 -21.93 -0.82 -23.48
CA PHE A 114 -20.95 0.18 -23.08
C PHE A 114 -21.05 0.48 -21.58
N GLY A 115 -22.26 0.72 -21.08
CA GLY A 115 -22.52 0.95 -19.65
C GLY A 115 -22.05 -0.20 -18.76
N ILE A 116 -22.35 -1.44 -19.14
CA ILE A 116 -21.90 -2.66 -18.43
C ILE A 116 -20.36 -2.77 -18.47
N SER A 117 -19.76 -2.50 -19.63
CA SER A 117 -18.30 -2.55 -19.81
C SER A 117 -17.59 -1.59 -18.84
N PHE A 118 -18.12 -0.38 -18.65
CA PHE A 118 -17.56 0.58 -17.68
C PHE A 118 -17.54 0.06 -16.23
N LEU A 119 -18.49 -0.78 -15.84
CA LEU A 119 -18.48 -1.40 -14.51
C LEU A 119 -17.30 -2.36 -14.35
N VAL A 120 -16.98 -3.13 -15.40
CA VAL A 120 -15.82 -4.03 -15.43
C VAL A 120 -14.52 -3.25 -15.38
N LEU A 121 -14.45 -2.11 -16.08
CA LEU A 121 -13.25 -1.26 -16.06
C LEU A 121 -12.94 -0.71 -14.65
N LYS A 122 -13.96 -0.43 -13.83
CA LYS A 122 -13.76 -0.02 -12.43
C LYS A 122 -13.05 -1.10 -11.61
N ILE A 123 -13.37 -2.37 -11.86
CA ILE A 123 -12.74 -3.52 -11.19
C ILE A 123 -11.25 -3.61 -11.57
N ALA A 124 -10.89 -3.23 -12.80
CA ALA A 124 -9.50 -3.19 -13.27
C ALA A 124 -8.69 -2.05 -12.62
N VAL A 125 -9.26 -0.84 -12.60
CA VAL A 125 -8.53 0.38 -12.22
C VAL A 125 -8.40 0.52 -10.71
N GLY A 126 -9.39 0.07 -9.93
CA GLY A 126 -9.42 0.20 -8.47
C GLY A 126 -8.17 -0.37 -7.78
N PRO A 127 -7.88 -1.68 -7.95
CA PRO A 127 -6.71 -2.32 -7.36
C PRO A 127 -5.38 -1.69 -7.81
N PHE A 128 -5.30 -1.28 -9.08
CA PHE A 128 -4.10 -0.63 -9.62
C PHE A 128 -3.81 0.72 -8.98
N ASN A 129 -4.84 1.55 -8.79
CA ASN A 129 -4.69 2.84 -8.11
C ASN A 129 -4.31 2.67 -6.64
N THR A 130 -4.91 1.69 -5.95
CA THR A 130 -4.54 1.34 -4.58
C THR A 130 -3.08 0.93 -4.50
N TYR A 131 -2.63 -0.01 -5.33
CA TYR A 131 -1.23 -0.42 -5.41
C TYR A 131 -0.29 0.77 -5.66
N ARG A 132 -0.63 1.66 -6.60
CA ARG A 132 0.21 2.84 -6.92
C ARG A 132 0.36 3.77 -5.71
N ARG A 133 -0.74 4.02 -4.99
CA ARG A 133 -0.75 4.85 -3.78
C ARG A 133 0.09 4.17 -2.68
N ASP A 134 -0.19 2.91 -2.42
CA ASP A 134 0.40 2.15 -1.32
C ASP A 134 1.91 1.93 -1.57
N ASN A 135 2.33 1.71 -2.81
CA ASN A 135 3.74 1.67 -3.21
C ASN A 135 4.49 2.97 -2.90
N LYS A 136 3.82 4.12 -3.07
CA LYS A 136 4.41 5.42 -2.70
C LYS A 136 4.52 5.57 -1.19
N ILE A 137 3.48 5.16 -0.44
CA ILE A 137 3.42 5.25 1.02
C ILE A 137 4.49 4.34 1.65
N TYR A 138 4.43 3.04 1.38
CA TYR A 138 5.35 2.07 1.99
C TYR A 138 6.80 2.28 1.54
N GLY A 139 7.01 2.71 0.28
CA GLY A 139 8.34 3.10 -0.19
C GLY A 139 8.90 4.32 0.54
N PHE A 140 8.05 5.29 0.89
CA PHE A 140 8.45 6.44 1.70
C PHE A 140 8.71 6.05 3.17
N GLU A 141 7.82 5.27 3.77
CA GLU A 141 7.97 4.80 5.16
C GLU A 141 9.21 3.96 5.36
N LYS A 142 9.51 3.06 4.41
CA LYS A 142 10.75 2.28 4.41
C LYS A 142 11.98 3.19 4.38
N LYS A 143 12.04 4.13 3.42
CA LYS A 143 13.15 5.10 3.34
C LYS A 143 13.27 5.94 4.60
N ARG A 144 12.15 6.25 5.24
CA ARG A 144 12.11 7.03 6.48
C ARG A 144 12.73 6.30 7.65
N ILE A 145 12.36 5.03 7.86
CA ILE A 145 12.93 4.26 8.96
C ILE A 145 14.39 3.89 8.69
N ASP A 146 14.75 3.59 7.44
CA ASP A 146 16.13 3.31 7.02
C ASP A 146 17.03 4.53 7.27
N SER A 147 16.57 5.72 6.84
CA SER A 147 17.30 6.97 7.08
C SER A 147 17.36 7.37 8.56
N PHE A 148 16.39 6.96 9.37
CA PHE A 148 16.40 7.21 10.81
C PHE A 148 17.43 6.35 11.51
N LEU A 149 17.42 5.05 11.24
CA LEU A 149 18.34 4.08 11.85
C LEU A 149 19.78 4.31 11.40
N SER A 150 19.99 4.70 10.14
CA SER A 150 21.33 4.99 9.61
C SER A 150 22.01 6.15 10.34
N LYS A 151 21.26 7.17 10.78
CA LYS A 151 21.81 8.28 11.60
C LYS A 151 22.33 7.81 12.96
N TYR A 152 21.83 6.67 13.45
CA TYR A 152 22.24 6.05 14.69
C TYR A 152 23.31 4.96 14.51
N GLY A 153 23.81 4.76 13.29
CA GLY A 153 24.71 3.66 12.96
C GLY A 153 24.05 2.29 13.02
N ILE A 154 22.72 2.24 13.08
CA ILE A 154 21.99 0.97 13.20
C ILE A 154 21.67 0.49 11.79
N SER A 155 22.19 -0.68 11.47
CA SER A 155 21.79 -1.45 10.29
C SER A 155 20.98 -2.66 10.74
N TYR A 156 20.08 -3.12 9.87
CA TYR A 156 19.26 -4.28 10.17
C TYR A 156 19.08 -5.14 8.92
N SER A 157 18.96 -6.45 9.12
CA SER A 157 18.59 -7.42 8.10
C SER A 157 17.30 -8.10 8.53
N ILE A 158 16.33 -8.20 7.63
CA ILE A 158 15.09 -8.94 7.86
C ILE A 158 14.95 -9.97 6.77
N ASN A 159 14.90 -11.23 7.17
CA ASN A 159 14.53 -12.33 6.29
C ASN A 159 13.08 -12.70 6.58
N PHE A 160 12.21 -12.50 5.59
CA PHE A 160 10.82 -12.92 5.67
C PHE A 160 10.68 -14.36 5.18
N LYS A 161 10.36 -15.28 6.09
CA LYS A 161 9.91 -16.62 5.72
C LYS A 161 8.39 -16.59 5.66
N ARG A 162 7.85 -16.62 4.44
CA ARG A 162 6.41 -16.61 4.21
C ARG A 162 5.84 -18.00 4.54
N ASN A 163 5.31 -18.18 5.76
CA ASN A 163 4.45 -19.32 6.03
C ASN A 163 3.08 -19.12 5.33
N LYS A 164 2.39 -20.22 5.03
CA LYS A 164 1.15 -20.25 4.21
C LYS A 164 0.20 -19.10 4.56
N ARG A 165 -0.47 -18.52 3.53
CA ARG A 165 -1.53 -17.51 3.73
C ARG A 165 -2.63 -18.08 4.64
N ILE A 166 -2.78 -17.54 5.85
CA ILE A 166 -3.94 -17.75 6.71
C ILE A 166 -4.76 -16.46 6.72
N GLY A 167 -5.74 -16.33 5.81
CA GLY A 167 -6.64 -15.17 5.77
C GLY A 167 -5.96 -13.83 5.40
N GLU A 168 -6.38 -12.74 6.06
CA GLU A 168 -5.87 -11.35 5.87
C GLU A 168 -4.60 -11.04 6.69
N SER A 169 -4.23 -11.88 7.66
CA SER A 169 -3.01 -11.72 8.43
C SER A 169 -1.88 -12.52 7.82
N LEU A 170 -0.80 -11.86 7.41
CA LEU A 170 0.45 -12.56 7.13
C LEU A 170 1.02 -13.06 8.47
N ASP A 171 1.04 -14.39 8.63
CA ASP A 171 1.84 -15.05 9.67
C ASP A 171 3.29 -15.05 9.18
N ILE A 172 4.08 -14.12 9.71
CA ILE A 172 5.44 -13.84 9.26
C ILE A 172 6.41 -14.36 10.31
N ASP A 173 7.11 -15.44 9.98
CA ASP A 173 8.35 -15.77 10.68
C ASP A 173 9.42 -14.78 10.19
N TYR A 174 9.90 -13.94 11.10
CA TYR A 174 10.94 -12.95 10.84
C TYR A 174 12.18 -13.28 11.67
N ASP A 175 13.34 -13.16 11.03
CA ASP A 175 14.62 -13.12 11.72
C ASP A 175 15.18 -11.71 11.58
N LEU A 176 15.23 -10.97 12.69
CA LEU A 176 15.68 -9.58 12.75
C LEU A 176 17.05 -9.54 13.41
N GLU A 177 18.08 -9.31 12.61
CA GLU A 177 19.42 -9.03 13.11
C GLU A 177 19.66 -7.52 13.09
N MET A 178 19.88 -6.92 14.26
CA MET A 178 20.35 -5.53 14.37
C MET A 178 21.87 -5.51 14.56
N LYS A 179 22.57 -4.76 13.71
CA LYS A 179 24.01 -4.52 13.80
C LYS A 179 24.26 -3.03 14.05
N LYS A 180 25.05 -2.74 15.07
CA LYS A 180 25.47 -1.38 15.46
C LYS A 180 26.98 -1.24 15.23
#